data_AF-X1K2E6-F1
#
_entry.id   AF-X1K2E6-F1
#
_cell.length_a   1.000
_cell.length_b   1.000
_cell.length_c   1.000
_cell.angle_alpha   90.00
_cell.angle_beta   90.00
_cell.angle_gamma   90.00
#
_symmetry.space_group_name_H-M   'P 1'
#
loop_
_entity.id
_entity.type
_entity.pdbx_description
1 polymer ?
#
loop_
_entity_poly.entity_id
_entity_poly.type
_entity_poly.pdbx_seq_one_letter_code
_entity_poly.pdbx_strand_id
1 'polypeptide(L)' 'MLFEYIAQVEEKGFKVIIAGAGGAAHLAGVIAAKTILPVIGVPIETKALGGLDSLLSMVQMPG' A
#
# COMPACT_ATOMS: atom_id res chain seq x y z
N MET A 1 -9.90 -7.59 -9.92
CA MET A 1 -10.44 -6.80 -8.78
C MET A 1 -9.51 -5.65 -8.35
N LEU A 2 -8.38 -5.87 -7.65
CA LEU A 2 -7.52 -4.74 -7.22
C LEU A 2 -6.91 -3.97 -8.41
N PHE A 3 -6.28 -4.66 -9.36
CA PHE A 3 -5.60 -4.00 -10.48
C PHE A 3 -6.54 -3.23 -11.40
N GLU A 4 -7.73 -3.79 -11.66
CA GLU A 4 -8.79 -3.11 -12.42
C GLU A 4 -9.26 -1.84 -11.72
N TYR A 5 -9.37 -1.87 -10.38
CA TYR A 5 -9.73 -0.68 -9.62
C TYR A 5 -8.65 0.40 -9.73
N ILE A 6 -7.37 0.05 -9.49
CA ILE A 6 -6.24 0.97 -9.57
C ILE A 6 -6.06 1.56 -10.98
N ALA A 7 -6.31 0.78 -12.03
CA ALA A 7 -6.23 1.26 -13.41
C ALA A 7 -7.18 2.43 -13.71
N GLN A 8 -8.28 2.55 -12.96
CA GLN A 8 -9.31 3.59 -13.17
C GLN A 8 -9.19 4.78 -12.22
N VAL A 9 -8.29 4.75 -11.22
CA VAL A 9 -8.29 5.79 -10.16
C VAL A 9 -7.84 7.16 -10.68
N GLU A 10 -6.91 7.19 -11.64
CA GLU A 10 -6.43 8.45 -12.22
C GLU A 10 -7.52 9.14 -13.03
N GLU A 11 -8.24 8.38 -13.88
CA GLU A 11 -9.38 8.87 -14.66
C GLU A 11 -10.52 9.39 -13.77
N LYS A 12 -10.71 8.78 -12.60
CA LYS A 12 -11.69 9.22 -11.60
C LYS A 12 -11.25 10.45 -10.81
N GLY A 13 -10.07 11.01 -11.10
CA GLY A 13 -9.57 12.24 -10.50
C GLY A 13 -8.95 12.09 -9.11
N PHE A 14 -8.61 10.87 -8.69
CA PHE A 14 -7.92 10.64 -7.42
C PHE A 14 -6.55 11.32 -7.43
N LYS A 15 -6.11 11.80 -6.25
CA LYS A 15 -4.83 12.52 -6.09
C LYS A 15 -3.84 11.80 -5.17
N VAL A 16 -4.34 10.95 -4.28
CA VAL A 16 -3.53 10.17 -3.34
C VAL A 16 -4.26 8.87 -3.05
N ILE A 17 -3.53 7.81 -2.74
CA ILE A 17 -4.07 6.53 -2.29
C ILE A 17 -3.53 6.24 -0.89
N ILE A 18 -4.42 5.85 0.03
CA ILE A 18 -4.03 5.44 1.39
C ILE A 18 -4.31 3.94 1.51
N ALA A 19 -3.29 3.16 1.82
CA ALA A 19 -3.36 1.69 1.84
C ALA A 19 -2.96 1.14 3.21
N GLY A 20 -3.92 0.54 3.92
CA GLY A 20 -3.69 -0.14 5.20
C GLY A 20 -3.51 -1.65 5.03
N ALA A 21 -2.44 -2.21 5.58
CA ALA A 21 -2.23 -3.67 5.65
C ALA A 21 -1.36 -4.06 6.86
N GLY A 22 -1.55 -5.29 7.34
CA GLY A 22 -0.80 -5.85 8.47
C GLY A 22 -0.09 -7.17 8.11
N GLY A 23 0.92 -7.54 8.88
CA GLY A 23 1.72 -8.74 8.70
C GLY A 23 2.71 -8.58 7.55
N ALA A 24 2.63 -9.47 6.57
CA ALA A 24 3.31 -9.34 5.29
C ALA A 24 2.59 -8.29 4.42
N ALA A 25 2.78 -7.02 4.77
CA ALA A 25 1.96 -5.89 4.34
C ALA A 25 2.29 -5.37 2.91
N HIS A 26 2.00 -6.18 1.90
CA HIS A 26 2.36 -5.89 0.50
C HIS A 26 1.45 -4.90 -0.24
N LEU A 27 0.27 -4.57 0.31
CA LEU A 27 -0.76 -3.82 -0.42
C LEU A 27 -0.26 -2.47 -0.97
N ALA A 28 0.43 -1.68 -0.13
CA ALA A 28 0.91 -0.35 -0.53
C ALA A 28 1.93 -0.45 -1.68
N GLY A 29 2.89 -1.37 -1.59
CA GLY A 29 3.89 -1.57 -2.64
C GLY A 29 3.28 -2.10 -3.95
N VAL A 30 2.31 -3.02 -3.86
CA VAL A 30 1.59 -3.55 -5.03
C VAL A 30 0.80 -2.45 -5.74
N ILE A 31 0.16 -1.55 -4.99
CA ILE A 31 -0.54 -0.38 -5.56
C ILE A 31 0.47 0.58 -6.18
N ALA A 32 1.56 0.92 -5.48
CA ALA A 32 2.60 1.84 -5.96
C ALA A 32 3.26 1.35 -7.26
N ALA A 33 3.37 0.03 -7.45
CA ALA A 33 3.87 -0.56 -8.70
C ALA A 33 2.90 -0.44 -9.90
N LYS A 34 1.66 0.03 -9.68
CA LYS A 34 0.59 0.09 -10.69
C LYS A 34 0.05 1.49 -10.94
N THR A 35 0.55 2.50 -10.25
CA THR A 35 0.09 3.89 -10.40
C THR A 35 1.24 4.86 -10.15
N ILE A 36 1.18 6.01 -10.81
CA ILE A 36 2.08 7.15 -10.55
C ILE A 36 1.56 8.07 -9.43
N LEU A 37 0.33 7.86 -8.97
CA LEU A 37 -0.22 8.64 -7.86
C LEU A 37 0.53 8.32 -6.56
N PRO A 38 0.73 9.32 -5.68
CA PRO A 38 1.35 9.07 -4.38
C PRO A 38 0.54 8.05 -3.56
N VAL A 39 1.24 7.07 -2.98
CA VAL A 39 0.67 6.03 -2.12
C VAL A 39 1.20 6.18 -0.70
N ILE A 40 0.30 6.35 0.26
CA ILE A 40 0.62 6.40 1.69
C ILE A 40 0.30 5.03 2.31
N GLY A 41 1.33 4.32 2.77
CA GLY A 41 1.18 3.07 3.51
C GLY A 41 0.86 3.31 4.98
N VAL A 42 -0.16 2.62 5.49
CA VAL A 42 -0.51 2.62 6.93
C VAL A 42 -0.27 1.21 7.49
N PRO A 43 0.85 0.97 8.18
CA PRO A 43 1.13 -0.33 8.77
C PRO A 43 0.16 -0.60 9.91
N ILE A 44 -0.57 -1.71 9.83
CA ILE A 44 -1.55 -2.11 10.83
C ILE A 44 -0.88 -2.98 11.88
N GLU A 45 -1.19 -2.75 13.15
CA GLU A 45 -0.68 -3.53 14.27
C GLU A 45 -1.04 -5.03 14.12
N THR A 46 -0.08 -5.90 14.42
CA THR A 46 -0.25 -7.35 14.38
C THR A 46 -0.07 -7.95 15.76
N LYS A 47 -0.77 -9.06 16.02
CA LYS A 47 -0.67 -9.78 17.31
C LYS A 47 0.72 -10.38 17.56
N ALA A 48 1.43 -10.77 16.49
CA ALA A 48 2.70 -11.49 16.62
C ALA A 48 3.88 -10.55 16.87
N LEU A 49 3.94 -9.41 16.19
CA LEU A 49 5.12 -8.53 16.16
C LEU A 49 4.78 -7.05 16.39
N GLY A 50 3.58 -6.74 16.90
CA GLY A 50 3.17 -5.37 17.24
C GLY A 50 3.16 -4.42 16.03
N GLY A 51 3.03 -4.95 14.81
CA GLY A 51 3.10 -4.17 13.57
C GLY A 51 4.50 -3.91 13.02
N LEU A 52 5.58 -4.38 13.67
CA LEU A 52 6.94 -4.23 13.14
C LEU A 52 7.12 -4.96 11.80
N ASP A 53 6.52 -6.14 11.67
CA ASP A 53 6.40 -6.88 10.41
C ASP A 53 5.75 -6.05 9.30
N SER A 54 4.67 -5.37 9.64
CA SER A 54 3.88 -4.55 8.73
C SER A 54 4.64 -3.31 8.29
N LEU A 55 5.29 -2.64 9.25
CA LEU A 55 6.14 -1.48 9.01
C LEU A 55 7.28 -1.82 8.06
N LEU A 56 8.06 -2.86 8.38
CA LEU A 56 9.21 -3.26 7.57
C LEU A 56 8.80 -3.76 6.19
N SER A 57 7.66 -4.45 6.08
CA SER A 57 7.12 -4.90 4.80
C SER A 57 6.69 -3.75 3.88
N MET A 58 6.33 -2.58 4.43
CA MET A 58 5.94 -1.41 3.64
C MET A 58 7.09 -0.43 3.37
N VAL A 59 7.89 -0.11 4.38
CA VAL A 59 8.83 1.02 4.30
C VAL A 59 10.08 0.69 3.49
N GLN A 60 10.46 -0.58 3.42
CA GLN A 60 11.67 -1.05 2.73
C GLN A 60 11.46 -1.23 1.22
N MET A 61 10.73 -0.30 0.58
CA MET A 61 10.61 -0.30 -0.88
C MET A 61 11.97 -0.02 -1.52
N PRO A 62 12.31 -0.71 -2.63
CA PRO A 62 13.50 -0.37 -3.40
C PRO A 62 13.35 1.02 -4.01
N GLY A 63 14.49 1.72 -4.15
CA GLY A 63 14.61 2.96 -4.89
C GLY A 63 14.70 2.75 -6.40
#